data_AF-A0A9P0C1P7-F1
#
_entry.id   AF-A0A9P0C1P7-F1
#
_cell.length_a   1.000
_cell.length_b   1.000
_cell.length_c   1.000
_cell.angle_alpha   90.00
_cell.angle_beta   90.00
_cell.angle_gamma   90.00
#
_symmetry.space_group_name_H-M   'P 1'
#
loop_
_entity.id
_entity.type
_entity.pdbx_description
1 polymer ?
#
loop_
_entity_poly.entity_id
_entity_poly.type
_entity_poly.pdbx_seq_one_letter_code
_entity_poly.pdbx_strand_id
1 'polypeptide(L)'
;MTKNTKLLVWTALFQLLQRKDFEPIHHLCLSAVRILSRDKCDLDKLFCEKWIYTLVEKAGLYEYVELESGSLPLADMPRKEITLEALKCLCNSAFNSEEARNLCANTSIAQALIGRLRVYKDVPFKDEIMLYDMKLLFILTAFRPDIKRKVYCELHGMDYLISCLNELLKEATPMTDDKFDSEKGDSKKVHCTFLQVYILLIILKYL
;
A
#
# COMPACT_ATOMS: atom_id res chain seq x y z
N MET A 1 -22.31 16.82 -4.89
CA MET A 1 -22.55 15.69 -5.83
C MET A 1 -23.62 14.79 -5.21
N THR A 2 -24.69 14.44 -5.94
CA THR A 2 -25.71 13.52 -5.40
C THR A 2 -25.13 12.11 -5.29
N LYS A 3 -25.68 11.27 -4.40
CA LYS A 3 -25.21 9.88 -4.19
C LYS A 3 -25.16 9.08 -5.51
N ASN A 4 -26.18 9.23 -6.36
CA ASN A 4 -26.26 8.54 -7.66
C ASN A 4 -25.16 8.99 -8.62
N THR A 5 -24.84 10.28 -8.67
CA THR A 5 -23.73 10.78 -9.49
C THR A 5 -22.39 10.24 -9.00
N LYS A 6 -22.18 10.14 -7.67
CA LYS A 6 -20.93 9.54 -7.13
C LYS A 6 -20.75 8.11 -7.63
N LEU A 7 -21.79 7.29 -7.52
CA LEU A 7 -21.75 5.88 -7.92
C LEU A 7 -21.48 5.70 -9.41
N LEU A 8 -22.11 6.53 -10.26
CA LEU A 8 -21.89 6.51 -11.71
C LEU A 8 -20.44 6.83 -12.07
N VAL A 9 -19.87 7.87 -11.47
CA VAL A 9 -18.47 8.27 -11.70
C VAL A 9 -17.52 7.15 -11.27
N TRP A 10 -17.71 6.58 -10.07
CA TRP A 10 -16.89 5.47 -9.60
C TRP A 10 -16.99 4.26 -10.53
N THR A 11 -18.21 3.89 -10.93
CA THR A 11 -18.43 2.76 -11.85
C THR A 11 -17.69 2.97 -13.17
N ALA A 12 -17.76 4.15 -13.77
CA ALA A 12 -17.05 4.46 -15.00
C ALA A 12 -15.53 4.41 -14.82
N LEU A 13 -15.00 4.95 -13.73
CA LEU A 13 -13.56 4.91 -13.42
C LEU A 13 -13.07 3.46 -13.27
N PHE A 14 -13.78 2.63 -12.51
CA PHE A 14 -13.40 1.23 -12.29
C PHE A 14 -13.57 0.35 -13.54
N GLN A 15 -14.52 0.67 -14.42
CA GLN A 15 -14.63 0.04 -15.74
C GLN A 15 -13.42 0.34 -16.62
N LEU A 16 -12.92 1.59 -16.61
CA LEU A 16 -11.71 1.96 -17.35
C LEU A 16 -10.47 1.27 -16.77
N LEU A 17 -10.35 1.19 -15.45
CA LEU A 17 -9.24 0.51 -14.77
C LEU A 17 -9.16 -1.00 -15.10
N GLN A 18 -10.29 -1.64 -15.39
CA GLN A 18 -10.34 -3.06 -15.74
C GLN A 18 -9.97 -3.34 -17.20
N ARG A 19 -9.96 -2.32 -18.06
CA ARG A 19 -9.65 -2.47 -19.49
C ARG A 19 -8.17 -2.19 -19.74
N LYS A 20 -7.45 -3.19 -20.24
CA LYS A 20 -6.01 -3.08 -20.58
C LYS A 20 -5.75 -2.03 -21.67
N ASP A 21 -6.66 -1.84 -22.62
CA ASP A 21 -6.52 -0.83 -23.69
C ASP A 21 -6.42 0.61 -23.16
N PHE A 22 -6.90 0.85 -21.93
CA PHE A 22 -6.87 2.16 -21.28
C PHE A 22 -5.75 2.31 -20.24
N GLU A 23 -4.81 1.37 -20.19
CA GLU A 23 -3.65 1.40 -19.30
C GLU A 23 -2.92 2.77 -19.30
N PRO A 24 -2.75 3.49 -20.44
CA PRO A 24 -2.16 4.82 -20.46
C PRO A 24 -2.82 5.83 -19.51
N ILE A 25 -4.15 5.74 -19.32
CA ILE A 25 -4.94 6.68 -18.49
C ILE A 25 -5.27 6.15 -17.09
N HIS A 26 -4.87 4.92 -16.73
CA HIS A 26 -5.20 4.32 -15.43
C HIS A 26 -4.74 5.20 -14.25
N HIS A 27 -3.56 5.81 -14.34
CA HIS A 27 -3.05 6.71 -13.29
C HIS A 27 -3.93 7.96 -13.07
N LEU A 28 -4.56 8.48 -14.13
CA LEU A 28 -5.52 9.59 -14.03
C LEU A 28 -6.82 9.12 -13.37
N CYS A 29 -7.32 7.94 -13.76
CA CYS A 29 -8.48 7.34 -13.14
C CYS A 29 -8.26 7.11 -11.63
N LEU A 30 -7.10 6.57 -11.25
CA LEU A 30 -6.73 6.37 -9.84
C LEU A 30 -6.58 7.70 -9.11
N SER A 31 -5.98 8.72 -9.73
CA SER A 31 -5.91 10.07 -9.13
C SER A 31 -7.30 10.64 -8.83
N ALA A 32 -8.26 10.45 -9.74
CA ALA A 32 -9.65 10.83 -9.52
C ALA A 32 -10.28 10.03 -8.37
N VAL A 33 -10.13 8.70 -8.35
CA VAL A 33 -10.57 7.84 -7.23
C VAL A 33 -9.97 8.32 -5.91
N ARG A 34 -8.69 8.66 -5.87
CA ARG A 34 -7.98 9.15 -4.67
C ARG A 34 -8.56 10.46 -4.14
N ILE A 35 -8.96 11.37 -5.02
CA ILE A 35 -9.61 12.63 -4.63
C ILE A 35 -11.00 12.33 -4.07
N LEU A 36 -11.77 11.47 -4.76
CA LEU A 36 -13.13 11.11 -4.36
C LEU A 36 -13.17 10.33 -3.04
N SER A 37 -12.17 9.48 -2.76
CA SER A 37 -12.08 8.68 -1.53
C SER A 37 -11.70 9.47 -0.27
N ARG A 38 -11.45 10.78 -0.39
CA ARG A 38 -11.27 11.70 0.75
C ARG A 38 -12.58 12.27 1.26
N ASP A 39 -13.62 12.26 0.43
CA ASP A 39 -14.95 12.70 0.83
C ASP A 39 -15.66 11.58 1.60
N LYS A 40 -15.73 11.74 2.93
CA LYS A 40 -16.32 10.74 3.85
C LYS A 40 -17.82 10.56 3.64
N CYS A 41 -18.51 11.49 2.99
CA CYS A 41 -19.96 11.43 2.83
C CYS A 41 -20.38 10.25 1.94
N ASP A 42 -21.05 9.27 2.54
CA ASP A 42 -21.58 8.03 1.94
C ASP A 42 -20.50 7.09 1.35
N LEU A 43 -19.25 7.26 1.73
CA LEU A 43 -18.14 6.47 1.17
C LEU A 43 -18.28 4.96 1.44
N ASP A 44 -18.75 4.58 2.64
CA ASP A 44 -18.99 3.17 3.01
C ASP A 44 -20.01 2.48 2.11
N LYS A 45 -20.95 3.23 1.52
CA LYS A 45 -22.01 2.68 0.66
C LYS A 45 -21.57 2.54 -0.80
N LEU A 46 -20.36 3.00 -1.13
CA LEU A 46 -19.83 2.96 -2.49
C LEU A 46 -18.98 1.72 -2.73
N PHE A 47 -18.20 1.27 -1.74
CA PHE A 47 -17.25 0.19 -1.96
C PHE A 47 -17.92 -1.16 -2.21
N CYS A 48 -17.30 -1.93 -3.07
CA CYS A 48 -17.59 -3.34 -3.27
C CYS A 48 -16.28 -4.11 -3.43
N GLU A 49 -16.36 -5.43 -3.23
CA GLU A 49 -15.18 -6.30 -3.25
C GLU A 49 -14.40 -6.21 -4.56
N LYS A 50 -15.10 -6.18 -5.70
CA LYS A 50 -14.50 -6.06 -7.04
C LYS A 50 -13.59 -4.84 -7.17
N TRP A 51 -13.98 -3.71 -6.57
CA TRP A 51 -13.20 -2.47 -6.63
C TRP A 51 -11.95 -2.55 -5.76
N ILE A 52 -12.05 -3.17 -4.58
CA ILE A 52 -10.87 -3.43 -3.74
C ILE A 52 -9.89 -4.35 -4.46
N TYR A 53 -10.35 -5.45 -5.07
CA TYR A 53 -9.46 -6.31 -5.88
C TYR A 53 -8.80 -5.56 -7.03
N THR A 54 -9.55 -4.71 -7.74
CA THR A 54 -8.98 -3.89 -8.83
C THR A 54 -7.87 -2.98 -8.28
N LEU A 55 -8.06 -2.36 -7.11
CA LEU A 55 -7.01 -1.53 -6.49
C LEU A 55 -5.80 -2.35 -6.04
N VAL A 56 -6.01 -3.54 -5.47
CA VAL A 56 -4.94 -4.46 -5.06
C VAL A 56 -4.12 -4.93 -6.26
N GLU A 57 -4.78 -5.27 -7.36
CA GLU A 57 -4.15 -5.62 -8.64
C GLU A 57 -3.32 -4.45 -9.18
N LYS A 58 -3.91 -3.25 -9.28
CA LYS A 58 -3.19 -2.05 -9.77
C LYS A 58 -2.07 -1.59 -8.84
N ALA A 59 -2.11 -1.96 -7.57
CA ALA A 59 -1.03 -1.74 -6.62
C ALA A 59 0.10 -2.79 -6.74
N GLY A 60 -0.03 -3.77 -7.64
CA GLY A 60 0.93 -4.85 -7.82
C GLY A 60 1.04 -5.72 -6.57
N LEU A 61 -0.06 -5.94 -5.83
CA LEU A 61 -0.05 -6.75 -4.61
C LEU A 61 -0.52 -8.19 -4.85
N TYR A 62 -1.14 -8.48 -6.00
CA TYR A 62 -1.66 -9.83 -6.28
C TYR A 62 -0.54 -10.89 -6.40
N GLU A 63 0.64 -10.52 -6.91
CA GLU A 63 1.78 -11.42 -7.17
C GLU A 63 2.49 -11.92 -5.91
N TYR A 64 2.23 -11.31 -4.75
CA TYR A 64 2.98 -11.56 -3.52
C TYR A 64 2.30 -12.54 -2.57
N VAL A 65 1.17 -13.13 -2.97
CA VAL A 65 0.34 -14.00 -2.12
C VAL A 65 0.92 -15.41 -1.97
N GLU A 66 1.72 -15.89 -2.92
CA GLU A 66 2.22 -17.29 -2.98
C GLU A 66 3.75 -17.41 -2.94
N LEU A 67 4.46 -16.36 -2.49
CA LEU A 67 5.93 -16.37 -2.46
C LEU A 67 6.49 -17.16 -1.27
N GLU A 68 6.51 -18.48 -1.41
CA GLU A 68 7.29 -19.36 -0.53
C GLU A 68 8.77 -19.47 -0.96
N SER A 69 9.08 -19.16 -2.23
CA SER A 69 10.37 -19.49 -2.85
C SER A 69 10.98 -18.33 -3.64
N GLY A 70 11.20 -17.19 -2.96
CA GLY A 70 12.29 -16.20 -3.18
C GLY A 70 12.54 -15.61 -4.58
N SER A 71 11.80 -16.00 -5.60
CA SER A 71 11.95 -15.58 -6.99
C SER A 71 10.61 -15.07 -7.48
N LEU A 72 10.61 -13.81 -7.90
CA LEU A 72 9.42 -13.07 -8.30
C LEU A 72 9.48 -12.78 -9.79
N PRO A 73 8.35 -12.88 -10.51
CA PRO A 73 8.20 -12.19 -11.77
C PRO A 73 7.97 -10.68 -11.50
N LEU A 74 9.04 -9.96 -11.12
CA LEU A 74 9.03 -8.48 -11.08
C LEU A 74 8.72 -7.85 -12.45
N ALA A 75 8.75 -8.66 -13.51
CA ALA A 75 8.52 -8.25 -14.90
C ALA A 75 7.10 -7.76 -15.18
N ASP A 76 6.10 -8.14 -14.36
CA ASP A 76 4.68 -7.81 -14.60
C ASP A 76 4.15 -6.67 -13.69
N MET A 77 5.03 -6.04 -12.89
CA MET A 77 4.60 -4.97 -11.99
C MET A 77 4.05 -3.77 -12.78
N PRO A 78 2.90 -3.17 -12.38
CA PRO A 78 2.36 -2.01 -13.08
C PRO A 78 3.33 -0.83 -13.07
N ARG A 79 3.15 0.09 -14.04
CA ARG A 79 3.92 1.33 -14.12
C ARG A 79 3.90 2.06 -12.77
N LYS A 80 5.02 2.70 -12.44
CA LYS A 80 5.24 3.44 -11.19
C LYS A 80 4.04 4.31 -10.79
N GLU A 81 3.50 5.09 -11.73
CA GLU A 81 2.42 6.04 -11.47
C GLU A 81 1.11 5.32 -11.10
N ILE A 82 0.84 4.18 -11.74
CA ILE A 82 -0.33 3.35 -11.45
C ILE A 82 -0.19 2.72 -10.07
N THR A 83 0.96 2.09 -9.80
CA THR A 83 1.25 1.41 -8.53
C THR A 83 1.12 2.39 -7.35
N LEU A 84 1.77 3.55 -7.44
CA LEU A 84 1.74 4.55 -6.37
C LEU A 84 0.35 5.17 -6.18
N GLU A 85 -0.38 5.48 -7.25
CA GLU A 85 -1.75 6.02 -7.10
C GLU A 85 -2.73 4.97 -6.55
N ALA A 86 -2.59 3.71 -6.92
CA ALA A 86 -3.39 2.62 -6.38
C ALA A 86 -3.14 2.43 -4.87
N LEU A 87 -1.88 2.44 -4.43
CA LEU A 87 -1.55 2.37 -3.00
C LEU A 87 -2.09 3.57 -2.21
N LYS A 88 -2.01 4.77 -2.76
CA LYS A 88 -2.62 5.97 -2.16
C LYS A 88 -4.14 5.86 -2.07
N CYS A 89 -4.79 5.30 -3.10
CA CYS A 89 -6.22 5.01 -3.08
C CYS A 89 -6.55 4.04 -1.95
N LEU A 90 -5.86 2.90 -1.85
CA LEU A 90 -6.07 1.91 -0.77
C LEU A 90 -5.89 2.53 0.61
N CYS A 91 -4.84 3.33 0.82
CA CYS A 91 -4.62 4.05 2.07
C CYS A 91 -5.80 4.97 2.41
N ASN A 92 -6.26 5.79 1.46
CA ASN A 92 -7.38 6.71 1.71
C ASN A 92 -8.69 5.94 1.98
N SER A 93 -8.98 4.91 1.19
CA SER A 93 -10.16 4.06 1.34
C SER A 93 -10.18 3.40 2.72
N ALA A 94 -9.10 2.70 3.08
CA ALA A 94 -8.99 2.00 4.37
C ALA A 94 -8.99 2.98 5.56
N PHE A 95 -8.46 4.19 5.41
CA PHE A 95 -8.50 5.19 6.47
C PHE A 95 -9.90 5.78 6.67
N ASN A 96 -10.60 6.11 5.58
CA ASN A 96 -11.85 6.85 5.62
C ASN A 96 -13.12 5.99 5.67
N SER A 97 -13.04 4.70 5.37
CA SER A 97 -14.21 3.81 5.29
C SER A 97 -13.98 2.51 6.08
N GLU A 98 -14.92 2.19 6.96
CA GLU A 98 -14.94 0.90 7.67
C GLU A 98 -15.24 -0.24 6.71
N GLU A 99 -16.17 -0.02 5.79
CA GLU A 99 -16.53 -1.04 4.80
C GLU A 99 -15.35 -1.38 3.88
N ALA A 100 -14.56 -0.38 3.47
CA ALA A 100 -13.32 -0.63 2.74
C ALA A 100 -12.34 -1.49 3.54
N ARG A 101 -12.22 -1.29 4.86
CA ARG A 101 -11.38 -2.13 5.73
C ARG A 101 -11.92 -3.56 5.83
N ASN A 102 -13.25 -3.72 5.95
CA ASN A 102 -13.90 -5.02 5.96
C ASN A 102 -13.59 -5.81 4.69
N LEU A 103 -13.75 -5.16 3.54
CA LEU A 103 -13.44 -5.76 2.24
C LEU A 103 -11.96 -6.09 2.11
N CYS A 104 -11.06 -5.20 2.53
CA CYS A 104 -9.61 -5.48 2.56
C CYS A 104 -9.28 -6.71 3.41
N ALA A 105 -9.91 -6.89 4.58
CA ALA A 105 -9.69 -8.04 5.45
C ALA A 105 -10.09 -9.38 4.81
N ASN A 106 -11.04 -9.36 3.87
CA ASN A 106 -11.46 -10.53 3.09
C ASN A 106 -10.53 -10.84 1.91
N THR A 107 -9.55 -9.98 1.63
CA THR A 107 -8.53 -10.21 0.60
C THR A 107 -7.21 -10.70 1.21
N SER A 108 -6.27 -11.12 0.36
CA SER A 108 -4.90 -11.47 0.75
C SER A 108 -3.95 -10.27 0.88
N ILE A 109 -4.48 -9.05 1.04
CA ILE A 109 -3.67 -7.82 1.04
C ILE A 109 -2.60 -7.80 2.12
N ALA A 110 -2.87 -8.35 3.31
CA ALA A 110 -1.90 -8.44 4.39
C ALA A 110 -0.74 -9.37 4.03
N GLN A 111 -1.04 -10.55 3.47
CA GLN A 111 -0.02 -11.49 2.99
C GLN A 111 0.80 -10.86 1.87
N ALA A 112 0.16 -10.17 0.94
CA ALA A 112 0.84 -9.50 -0.16
C ALA A 112 1.80 -8.39 0.33
N LEU A 113 1.37 -7.55 1.27
CA LEU A 113 2.22 -6.50 1.85
C LEU A 113 3.44 -7.10 2.57
N ILE A 114 3.24 -8.17 3.35
CA ILE A 114 4.36 -8.87 4.01
C ILE A 114 5.23 -9.61 2.99
N GLY A 115 4.65 -10.19 1.95
CA GLY A 115 5.39 -10.83 0.86
C GLY A 115 6.30 -9.84 0.14
N ARG A 116 5.79 -8.64 -0.17
CA ARG A 116 6.57 -7.57 -0.82
C ARG A 116 7.65 -6.99 0.10
N LEU A 117 7.39 -6.89 1.40
CA LEU A 117 8.37 -6.49 2.41
C LEU A 117 9.65 -7.36 2.39
N ARG A 118 9.53 -8.65 2.04
CA ARG A 118 10.67 -9.59 2.00
C ARG A 118 11.67 -9.31 0.87
N VAL A 119 11.28 -8.53 -0.13
CA VAL A 119 12.00 -8.39 -1.40
C VAL A 119 12.16 -6.93 -1.84
N TYR A 120 11.99 -5.97 -0.93
CA TYR A 120 12.08 -4.54 -1.30
C TYR A 120 13.39 -4.15 -1.98
N LYS A 121 14.49 -4.85 -1.69
CA LYS A 121 15.77 -4.66 -2.36
C LYS A 121 15.68 -4.82 -3.89
N ASP A 122 14.77 -5.66 -4.37
CA ASP A 122 14.59 -5.97 -5.78
C ASP A 122 13.38 -5.22 -6.38
N VAL A 123 12.60 -4.50 -5.56
CA VAL A 123 11.41 -3.77 -6.00
C VAL A 123 11.82 -2.44 -6.65
N PRO A 124 11.45 -2.18 -7.93
CA PRO A 124 11.59 -0.87 -8.55
C PRO A 124 10.99 0.25 -7.69
N PHE A 125 11.65 1.42 -7.63
CA PHE A 125 11.14 2.61 -6.91
C PHE A 125 10.71 2.30 -5.46
N LYS A 126 11.51 1.45 -4.79
CA LYS A 126 11.22 0.88 -3.46
C LYS A 126 10.81 1.91 -2.42
N ASP A 127 11.46 3.07 -2.35
CA ASP A 127 11.27 4.00 -1.23
C ASP A 127 9.85 4.60 -1.21
N GLU A 128 9.30 4.83 -2.39
CA GLU A 128 7.96 5.38 -2.55
C GLU A 128 6.88 4.32 -2.36
N ILE A 129 7.13 3.10 -2.83
CA ILE A 129 6.24 1.96 -2.58
C ILE A 129 6.22 1.63 -1.09
N MET A 130 7.38 1.48 -0.47
CA MET A 130 7.56 1.14 0.94
C MET A 130 6.84 2.15 1.84
N LEU A 131 6.93 3.45 1.54
CA LEU A 131 6.21 4.48 2.29
C LEU A 131 4.69 4.25 2.31
N TYR A 132 4.09 3.87 1.18
CA TYR A 132 2.64 3.64 1.12
C TYR A 132 2.24 2.25 1.60
N ASP A 133 3.11 1.25 1.47
CA ASP A 133 2.90 -0.07 2.04
C ASP A 133 2.89 -0.04 3.56
N MET A 134 3.89 0.61 4.15
CA MET A 134 3.96 0.78 5.60
C MET A 134 2.77 1.57 6.11
N LYS A 135 2.37 2.63 5.40
CA LYS A 135 1.16 3.38 5.73
C LYS A 135 -0.10 2.50 5.66
N LEU A 136 -0.26 1.70 4.62
CA LEU A 136 -1.43 0.84 4.45
C LEU A 136 -1.46 -0.26 5.51
N LEU A 137 -0.34 -0.92 5.75
CA LEU A 137 -0.18 -1.94 6.78
C LEU A 137 -0.50 -1.36 8.16
N PHE A 138 0.03 -0.18 8.49
CA PHE A 138 -0.30 0.58 9.69
C PHE A 138 -1.80 0.82 9.86
N ILE A 139 -2.47 1.36 8.83
CA ILE A 139 -3.91 1.63 8.87
C ILE A 139 -4.67 0.33 9.14
N LEU A 140 -4.37 -0.73 8.38
CA LEU A 140 -5.08 -2.00 8.50
C LEU A 140 -4.87 -2.61 9.89
N THR A 141 -3.64 -2.73 10.38
CA THR A 141 -3.37 -3.33 11.70
C THR A 141 -3.87 -2.47 12.86
N ALA A 142 -3.92 -1.14 12.71
CA ALA A 142 -4.45 -0.23 13.74
C ALA A 142 -5.97 -0.34 13.89
N PHE A 143 -6.70 -0.52 12.78
CA PHE A 143 -8.17 -0.55 12.79
C PHE A 143 -8.79 -1.96 12.75
N ARG A 144 -8.01 -3.00 12.42
CA ARG A 144 -8.50 -4.38 12.24
C ARG A 144 -7.71 -5.38 13.09
N PRO A 145 -8.23 -5.78 14.27
CA PRO A 145 -7.56 -6.72 15.17
C PRO A 145 -7.30 -8.10 14.56
N ASP A 146 -8.14 -8.53 13.62
CA ASP A 146 -7.97 -9.76 12.84
C ASP A 146 -6.77 -9.68 11.90
N ILE A 147 -6.61 -8.58 11.15
CA ILE A 147 -5.42 -8.36 10.32
C ILE A 147 -4.18 -8.25 11.20
N LYS A 148 -4.26 -7.50 12.30
CA LYS A 148 -3.17 -7.38 13.28
C LYS A 148 -2.71 -8.76 13.76
N ARG A 149 -3.66 -9.60 14.21
CA ARG A 149 -3.37 -10.97 14.66
C ARG A 149 -2.74 -11.80 13.57
N LYS A 150 -3.24 -11.72 12.34
CA LYS A 150 -2.69 -12.45 11.20
C LYS A 150 -1.23 -12.07 10.93
N VAL A 151 -0.93 -10.77 10.88
CA VAL A 151 0.44 -10.27 10.69
C VAL A 151 1.38 -10.73 11.81
N TYR A 152 0.91 -10.68 13.07
CA TYR A 152 1.71 -11.03 14.24
C TYR A 152 1.91 -12.55 14.40
N CYS A 153 0.86 -13.35 14.28
CA CYS A 153 0.87 -14.77 14.60
C CYS A 153 1.18 -15.68 13.40
N GLU A 154 0.80 -15.29 12.18
CA GLU A 154 0.78 -16.20 11.02
C GLU A 154 1.79 -15.83 9.95
N LEU A 155 2.13 -14.54 9.80
CA LEU A 155 2.93 -14.05 8.66
C LEU A 155 4.39 -13.73 9.00
N HIS A 156 4.84 -14.01 10.23
CA HIS A 156 6.15 -13.59 10.74
C HIS A 156 6.40 -12.08 10.55
N GLY A 157 5.33 -11.27 10.60
CA GLY A 157 5.39 -9.86 10.23
C GLY A 157 6.36 -9.06 11.11
N MET A 158 6.50 -9.43 12.38
CA MET A 158 7.45 -8.80 13.30
C MET A 158 8.89 -8.96 12.83
N ASP A 159 9.29 -10.17 12.42
CA ASP A 159 10.67 -10.45 12.00
C ASP A 159 11.04 -9.64 10.76
N TYR A 160 10.13 -9.58 9.78
CA TYR A 160 10.34 -8.81 8.55
C TYR A 160 10.34 -7.29 8.81
N LEU A 161 9.47 -6.78 9.68
CA LEU A 161 9.45 -5.37 10.04
C LEU A 161 10.70 -4.95 10.81
N ILE A 162 11.22 -5.80 11.69
CA ILE A 162 12.50 -5.57 12.39
C ILE A 162 13.65 -5.58 11.38
N SER A 163 13.67 -6.53 10.45
CA SER A 163 14.68 -6.56 9.37
C SER A 163 14.66 -5.28 8.54
N CYS A 164 13.47 -4.86 8.10
CA CYS A 164 13.28 -3.63 7.36
C CYS A 164 13.72 -2.39 8.15
N LEU A 165 13.39 -2.30 9.44
CA LEU A 165 13.85 -1.21 10.30
C LEU A 165 15.38 -1.15 10.37
N ASN A 166 16.04 -2.29 10.51
CA ASN A 166 17.49 -2.38 10.56
C ASN A 166 18.14 -1.96 9.22
N GLU A 167 17.52 -2.29 8.09
CA GLU A 167 17.96 -1.84 6.77
C GLU A 167 17.84 -0.33 6.63
N LEU A 168 16.70 0.25 7.01
CA LEU A 168 16.49 1.71 7.01
C LEU A 168 17.50 2.44 7.91
N LEU A 169 17.87 1.86 9.05
CA LEU A 169 18.88 2.42 9.94
C LEU A 169 20.27 2.40 9.31
N LYS A 170 20.65 1.32 8.61
CA LYS A 170 21.93 1.23 7.90
C LYS A 170 22.02 2.23 6.76
N GLU A 171 20.93 2.44 6.02
CA GLU A 171 20.86 3.44 4.95
C GLU A 171 20.92 4.88 5.50
N ALA A 172 20.39 5.12 6.69
CA ALA A 172 20.41 6.43 7.34
C ALA A 172 21.73 6.78 8.05
N THR A 173 22.58 5.79 8.37
CA THR A 173 23.91 6.06 8.92
C THR A 173 24.87 6.48 7.80
N PRO A 174 25.36 7.73 7.78
CA PRO A 174 26.34 8.14 6.78
C PRO A 174 27.61 7.31 6.99
N MET A 175 28.01 6.54 5.97
CA MET A 175 29.39 6.08 5.91
C MET A 175 30.27 7.33 5.90
N THR A 176 31.24 7.39 6.82
CA THR A 176 32.27 8.41 6.82
C THR A 176 33.06 8.30 5.53
N ASP A 177 32.64 9.03 4.50
CA ASP A 177 33.50 9.55 3.45
C ASP A 177 32.82 10.71 2.74
N ASP A 178 33.58 11.79 2.60
CA ASP A 178 33.18 13.10 2.12
C ASP A 178 32.49 13.06 0.74
N LYS A 179 31.22 13.51 0.70
CA LYS A 179 30.67 14.40 -0.35
C LYS A 179 29.25 14.83 0.02
N PHE A 180 29.15 16.07 0.48
CA PHE A 180 27.89 16.77 0.67
C PHE A 180 27.47 17.38 -0.68
N ASP A 181 26.43 16.85 -1.33
CA ASP A 181 25.31 17.66 -1.82
C ASP A 181 24.24 16.83 -2.55
N SER A 182 22.98 17.28 -2.36
CA SER A 182 21.76 17.00 -3.14
C SER A 182 20.73 15.92 -2.72
N GLU A 183 20.41 15.68 -1.44
CA GLU A 183 19.31 14.73 -1.09
C GLU A 183 18.36 15.16 0.05
N LYS A 184 18.00 16.45 0.15
CA LYS A 184 17.01 16.91 1.16
C LYS A 184 15.60 16.34 0.97
N GLY A 185 15.27 15.82 -0.22
CA GLY A 185 13.96 15.22 -0.52
C GLY A 185 13.83 13.76 -0.09
N ASP A 186 14.94 13.02 -0.09
CA ASP A 186 14.95 11.57 0.14
C ASP A 186 15.02 11.23 1.63
N SER A 187 15.84 11.97 2.38
CA SER A 187 15.93 11.89 3.84
C SER A 187 14.56 12.02 4.54
N LYS A 188 13.66 12.91 4.06
CA LYS A 188 12.31 13.05 4.64
C LYS A 188 11.42 11.82 4.42
N LYS A 189 11.55 11.13 3.28
CA LYS A 189 10.78 9.91 3.00
C LYS A 189 11.28 8.77 3.89
N VAL A 190 12.60 8.58 3.97
CA VAL A 190 13.24 7.60 4.85
C VAL A 190 12.81 7.79 6.31
N HIS A 191 12.84 9.03 6.82
CA HIS A 191 12.37 9.34 8.18
C HIS A 191 10.87 9.05 8.39
N CYS A 192 10.02 9.35 7.41
CA CYS A 192 8.59 9.08 7.53
C CYS A 192 8.30 7.58 7.53
N THR A 193 8.93 6.81 6.64
CA THR A 193 8.83 5.35 6.60
C THR A 193 9.36 4.72 7.90
N PHE A 194 10.49 5.21 8.41
CA PHE A 194 11.04 4.77 9.69
C PHE A 194 10.04 4.91 10.83
N LEU A 195 9.40 6.08 10.97
CA LEU A 195 8.39 6.31 12.00
C LEU A 195 7.18 5.39 11.82
N GLN A 196 6.74 5.13 10.59
CA GLN A 196 5.65 4.20 10.31
C GLN A 196 5.99 2.78 10.74
N VAL A 197 7.17 2.27 10.38
CA VAL A 197 7.64 0.93 10.77
C VAL A 197 7.77 0.82 12.29
N TYR A 198 8.37 1.82 12.93
CA TYR A 198 8.57 1.84 14.37
C TYR A 198 7.23 1.85 15.14
N ILE A 199 6.30 2.72 14.74
CA ILE A 199 4.97 2.76 15.37
C ILE A 199 4.19 1.48 15.07
N LEU A 200 4.30 0.92 13.86
CA LEU A 200 3.66 -0.34 13.51
C LEU A 200 4.16 -1.49 14.40
N LEU A 201 5.47 -1.57 14.67
CA LEU A 201 6.04 -2.55 15.61
C LEU A 201 5.46 -2.38 17.01
N ILE A 202 5.27 -1.14 17.48
CA ILE A 202 4.63 -0.87 18.78
C ILE A 202 3.18 -1.36 18.77
N ILE A 203 2.42 -1.04 17.73
CA ILE A 203 1.01 -1.47 17.61
C ILE A 203 0.93 -3.00 17.65
N LEU A 204 1.71 -3.69 16.80
CA LEU A 204 1.70 -5.14 16.73
C LEU A 204 2.02 -5.79 18.08
N LYS A 205 2.98 -5.23 18.84
CA LYS A 205 3.47 -5.82 20.08
C LYS A 205 2.68 -5.44 21.33
N TYR A 206 2.08 -4.25 21.39
CA TYR A 206 1.57 -3.67 22.64
C TYR A 206 0.13 -3.14 22.60
N LEU A 207 -0.48 -2.91 21.43
CA LEU A 207 -1.82 -2.31 21.30
C LEU A 207 -2.74 -3.18 20.46
#